data_AF-A0A7U6GD48-F1
#
_entry.id   AF-A0A7U6GD48-F1
#
_cell.length_a   1.000
_cell.length_b   1.000
_cell.length_c   1.000
_cell.angle_alpha   90.00
_cell.angle_beta   90.00
_cell.angle_gamma   90.00
#
_symmetry.space_group_name_H-M   'P 1'
#
loop_
_entity.id
_entity.type
_entity.pdbx_description
1 polymer ?
#
loop_
_entity_poly.entity_id
_entity_poly.type
_entity_poly.pdbx_seq_one_letter_code
_entity_poly.pdbx_strand_id
1 'polypeptide(L)'
;MDEIIIEVVPVTWRKSLFKSEPWAMIITNERLIFAKWTQELFNKEAQKRKEQTKEEGEGKLKQFLSQLSASFSYYDKYYQMQPEEIGHEHPDNFSIYSKDVTDIRLRKGTVRGGKTSRINVKINVGSNEVEDLETPHELTMTVNGQKIVFQFNKNFEEVKQALSGLFKF
;
A
#
# COMPACT_ATOMS: atom_id res chain seq x y z
N MET A 1 -1.70 21.77 11.78
CA MET A 1 -2.50 21.06 10.77
C MET A 1 -2.50 19.62 11.22
N ASP A 2 -3.61 18.93 11.06
CA ASP A 2 -3.67 17.51 11.40
C ASP A 2 -3.04 16.69 10.26
N GLU A 3 -2.38 15.59 10.62
CA GLU A 3 -1.80 14.66 9.65
C GLU A 3 -2.94 13.91 8.93
N ILE A 4 -3.00 14.02 7.61
CA ILE A 4 -4.03 13.38 6.77
C ILE A 4 -3.41 12.37 5.83
N ILE A 5 -4.12 11.27 5.59
CA ILE A 5 -3.72 10.25 4.62
C ILE A 5 -4.12 10.73 3.23
N ILE A 6 -3.11 10.86 2.36
CA ILE A 6 -3.28 11.24 0.95
C ILE A 6 -3.52 9.99 0.13
N GLU A 7 -2.74 8.94 0.37
CA GLU A 7 -2.72 7.76 -0.48
C GLU A 7 -2.24 6.50 0.27
N VAL A 8 -2.76 5.34 -0.12
CA VAL A 8 -2.34 4.03 0.36
C VAL A 8 -1.93 3.17 -0.83
N VAL A 9 -0.66 2.77 -0.85
CA VAL A 9 -0.07 2.03 -1.96
C VAL A 9 0.37 0.65 -1.46
N PRO A 10 -0.22 -0.44 -1.98
CA PRO A 10 0.34 -1.78 -1.79
C PRO A 10 1.73 -1.84 -2.43
N VAL A 11 2.75 -2.14 -1.62
CA VAL A 11 4.14 -2.19 -2.05
C VAL A 11 4.78 -3.53 -1.68
N THR A 12 5.84 -3.88 -2.38
CA THR A 12 6.73 -4.97 -2.04
C THR A 12 8.10 -4.40 -1.70
N TRP A 13 8.56 -4.59 -0.47
CA TRP A 13 9.90 -4.16 -0.04
C TRP A 13 10.95 -5.18 -0.48
N ARG A 14 11.89 -4.75 -1.32
CA ARG A 14 13.04 -5.55 -1.74
C ARG A 14 14.18 -5.44 -0.73
N LYS A 15 14.20 -6.33 0.28
CA LYS A 15 15.26 -6.37 1.31
C LYS A 15 16.59 -6.91 0.78
N SER A 16 16.57 -7.84 -0.18
CA SER A 16 17.78 -8.33 -0.86
C SER A 16 17.47 -8.78 -2.30
N LEU A 17 18.44 -9.39 -2.99
CA LEU A 17 18.24 -9.97 -4.34
C LEU A 17 17.24 -11.13 -4.35
N PHE A 18 17.05 -11.82 -3.22
CA PHE A 18 16.19 -13.01 -3.12
C PHE A 18 15.06 -12.87 -2.11
N LYS A 19 15.03 -11.78 -1.34
CA LYS A 19 14.05 -11.56 -0.28
C LYS A 19 13.24 -10.31 -0.55
N SER A 20 11.95 -10.51 -0.74
CA SER A 20 10.94 -9.45 -0.80
C SER A 20 9.81 -9.75 0.17
N GLU A 21 9.19 -8.70 0.69
CA GLU A 21 8.08 -8.81 1.64
C GLU A 21 6.95 -7.84 1.22
N PRO A 22 5.67 -8.22 1.36
CA PRO A 22 4.53 -7.33 1.10
C PRO A 22 4.32 -6.35 2.27
N TRP A 23 4.06 -5.09 1.93
CA TRP A 23 3.84 -3.98 2.85
C TRP A 23 2.77 -3.04 2.25
N ALA A 24 2.23 -2.13 3.06
CA ALA A 24 1.58 -0.92 2.58
C ALA A 24 2.50 0.27 2.81
N MET A 25 2.56 1.16 1.83
CA MET A 25 3.10 2.50 1.96
C MET A 25 1.92 3.47 2.06
N ILE A 26 1.78 4.10 3.22
CA ILE A 26 0.80 5.13 3.49
C ILE A 26 1.50 6.47 3.32
N ILE A 27 1.02 7.28 2.39
CA ILE A 27 1.52 8.61 2.09
C ILE A 27 0.62 9.60 2.85
N THR A 28 1.20 10.36 3.76
CA THR A 28 0.51 11.46 4.45
C THR A 28 1.02 12.81 3.96
N ASN A 29 0.43 13.90 4.46
CA ASN A 29 0.95 15.25 4.24
C ASN A 29 2.23 15.56 5.04
N GLU A 30 2.68 14.69 5.94
CA GLU A 30 3.87 14.92 6.77
C GLU A 30 5.00 13.88 6.57
N ARG A 31 4.66 12.62 6.29
CA ARG A 31 5.61 11.50 6.23
C ARG A 31 5.08 10.32 5.41
N LEU A 32 5.96 9.35 5.21
CA LEU A 32 5.59 8.01 4.79
C LEU A 32 5.46 7.09 6.00
N ILE A 33 4.44 6.26 6.04
CA ILE A 33 4.27 5.20 7.04
C ILE A 33 4.24 3.86 6.31
N PHE A 34 5.05 2.91 6.77
CA PHE A 34 5.15 1.58 6.21
C PHE A 34 4.51 0.58 7.16
N ALA A 35 3.39 0.00 6.74
CA ALA A 35 2.67 -0.99 7.51
C ALA A 35 2.94 -2.41 6.97
N LYS A 36 3.47 -3.28 7.82
CA LYS A 36 3.81 -4.65 7.43
C LYS A 36 2.55 -5.47 7.20
N TRP A 37 2.51 -6.18 6.08
CA TRP A 37 1.48 -7.18 5.88
C TRP A 37 1.89 -8.50 6.55
N THR A 38 1.00 -9.06 7.38
CA THR A 38 1.15 -10.41 7.92
C THR A 38 -0.13 -11.21 7.68
N GLN A 39 0.03 -12.53 7.50
CA GLN A 39 -1.11 -13.43 7.31
C GLN A 39 -2.03 -13.47 8.54
N GLU A 40 -1.46 -13.28 9.74
CA GLU A 40 -2.21 -13.16 10.99
C GLU A 40 -3.10 -11.91 11.01
N LEU A 41 -2.56 -10.75 10.60
CA LEU A 41 -3.34 -9.52 10.48
C LEU A 41 -4.45 -9.67 9.43
N PHE A 42 -4.16 -10.30 8.29
CA PHE A 42 -5.17 -10.59 7.28
C PHE A 42 -6.30 -11.48 7.82
N ASN A 43 -5.96 -12.56 8.54
CA ASN A 43 -6.95 -13.47 9.12
C ASN A 43 -7.80 -12.79 10.20
N LYS A 44 -7.18 -11.98 11.06
CA LYS A 44 -7.86 -11.22 12.11
C LYS A 44 -8.86 -10.22 11.52
N GLU A 45 -8.48 -9.52 10.44
CA GLU A 45 -9.40 -8.60 9.73
C GLU A 45 -10.49 -9.33 8.95
N ALA A 46 -10.20 -10.51 8.38
CA ALA A 46 -11.21 -11.33 7.74
C ALA A 46 -12.25 -11.84 8.76
N GLN A 47 -11.83 -12.13 9.99
CA GLN A 47 -12.72 -12.56 11.07
C GLN A 47 -13.58 -11.42 11.62
N LYS A 48 -13.00 -10.26 11.92
CA LYS A 48 -13.74 -9.06 12.35
C LYS A 48 -14.85 -8.69 11.37
N ARG A 49 -14.57 -8.77 10.06
CA ARG A 49 -15.58 -8.51 9.02
C ARG A 49 -16.74 -9.51 9.04
N LYS A 50 -16.46 -10.80 9.28
CA LYS A 50 -17.52 -11.83 9.42
C LYS A 50 -18.40 -11.57 10.64
N GLU A 51 -17.84 -11.01 11.71
CA GLU A 51 -18.55 -10.67 12.94
C GLU A 51 -19.40 -9.41 12.75
N GLN A 52 -18.85 -8.35 12.14
CA GLN A 52 -19.60 -7.13 11.79
C GLN A 52 -20.79 -7.40 10.84
N THR A 53 -20.62 -8.34 9.89
CA THR A 53 -21.71 -8.76 8.97
C THR A 53 -22.89 -9.42 9.70
N LYS A 54 -22.68 -9.96 10.91
CA LYS A 54 -23.76 -10.58 11.71
C LYS A 54 -24.51 -9.59 12.58
N GLU A 55 -23.89 -8.46 12.92
CA GLU A 55 -24.44 -7.47 13.86
C GLU A 55 -25.21 -6.33 13.15
N GLU A 56 -24.88 -6.01 11.90
CA GLU A 56 -25.55 -4.96 11.12
C GLU A 56 -26.63 -5.53 10.17
N GLY A 57 -27.90 -5.22 10.44
CA GLY A 57 -29.05 -5.72 9.65
C GLY A 57 -29.01 -5.39 8.15
N GLU A 58 -29.67 -6.24 7.34
CA GLU A 58 -29.59 -6.34 5.87
C GLU A 58 -29.77 -5.02 5.08
N GLY A 59 -30.53 -4.06 5.60
CA GLY A 59 -30.88 -2.81 4.90
C GLY A 59 -29.76 -1.76 4.86
N LYS A 60 -29.04 -1.57 5.98
CA LYS A 60 -27.86 -0.69 6.04
C LYS A 60 -26.65 -1.37 5.40
N LEU A 61 -26.58 -2.69 5.54
CA LEU A 61 -25.58 -3.54 4.90
C LEU A 61 -25.66 -3.46 3.37
N LYS A 62 -26.84 -3.43 2.74
CA LYS A 62 -26.92 -3.26 1.27
C LYS A 62 -26.36 -1.93 0.80
N GLN A 63 -26.59 -0.84 1.55
CA GLN A 63 -26.10 0.48 1.17
C GLN A 63 -24.59 0.61 1.43
N PHE A 64 -24.12 0.10 2.57
CA PHE A 64 -22.71 -0.05 2.93
C PHE A 64 -21.96 -0.97 1.95
N LEU A 65 -22.44 -2.20 1.73
CA LEU A 65 -21.93 -3.12 0.72
C LEU A 65 -22.06 -2.56 -0.70
N SER A 66 -23.06 -1.74 -1.05
CA SER A 66 -23.12 -1.16 -2.40
C SER A 66 -22.07 -0.07 -2.65
N GLN A 67 -21.55 0.56 -1.58
CA GLN A 67 -20.38 1.43 -1.64
C GLN A 67 -19.05 0.67 -1.50
N LEU A 68 -19.08 -0.54 -0.93
CA LEU A 68 -17.90 -1.38 -0.65
C LEU A 68 -17.72 -2.61 -1.57
N SER A 69 -18.72 -2.96 -2.38
CA SER A 69 -18.76 -4.17 -3.23
C SER A 69 -17.91 -4.04 -4.48
N ALA A 70 -17.49 -2.83 -4.80
CA ALA A 70 -16.40 -2.58 -5.73
C ALA A 70 -15.08 -2.59 -4.93
N SER A 71 -14.47 -3.77 -4.80
CA SER A 71 -13.01 -3.86 -4.80
C SER A 71 -12.21 -3.54 -3.52
N PHE A 72 -12.66 -3.92 -2.32
CA PHE A 72 -11.87 -3.65 -1.10
C PHE A 72 -10.57 -4.48 -1.02
N SER A 73 -9.41 -3.82 -1.05
CA SER A 73 -8.12 -4.40 -0.66
C SER A 73 -7.93 -4.35 0.85
N TYR A 74 -7.16 -5.28 1.43
CA TYR A 74 -6.83 -5.27 2.87
C TYR A 74 -6.29 -3.91 3.34
N TYR A 75 -5.63 -3.19 2.44
CA TYR A 75 -4.97 -1.93 2.71
C TYR A 75 -5.93 -0.73 2.81
N ASP A 76 -7.17 -0.84 2.30
CA ASP A 76 -8.12 0.28 2.27
C ASP A 76 -8.61 0.68 3.68
N LYS A 77 -8.47 -0.22 4.67
CA LYS A 77 -8.73 0.11 6.08
C LYS A 77 -7.90 1.28 6.57
N TYR A 78 -6.70 1.47 6.01
CA TYR A 78 -5.79 2.53 6.46
C TYR A 78 -6.34 3.92 6.17
N TYR A 79 -7.17 4.14 5.15
CA TYR A 79 -7.80 5.45 4.92
C TYR A 79 -8.73 5.90 6.06
N GLN A 80 -9.14 4.99 6.93
CA GLN A 80 -10.03 5.27 8.08
C GLN A 80 -9.29 5.26 9.42
N MET A 81 -7.99 4.97 9.44
CA MET A 81 -7.18 4.95 10.66
C MET A 81 -6.43 6.26 10.84
N GLN A 82 -6.13 6.62 12.09
CA GLN A 82 -5.22 7.73 12.34
C GLN A 82 -3.77 7.33 12.01
N PRO A 83 -2.96 8.22 11.40
CA PRO A 83 -1.56 7.94 11.06
C PRO A 83 -0.73 7.36 12.23
N GLU A 84 -0.93 7.87 13.45
CA GLU A 84 -0.28 7.37 14.66
C GLU A 84 -0.69 5.93 15.00
N GLU A 85 -1.96 5.59 14.82
CA GLU A 85 -2.48 4.24 15.06
C GLU A 85 -1.88 3.24 14.07
N ILE A 86 -1.72 3.63 12.81
CA ILE A 86 -1.06 2.80 11.78
C ILE A 86 0.39 2.53 12.18
N GLY A 87 1.11 3.55 12.66
CA GLY A 87 2.48 3.41 13.14
C GLY A 87 2.63 2.43 14.30
N HIS A 88 1.59 2.26 15.13
CA HIS A 88 1.61 1.38 16.31
C HIS A 88 0.94 0.02 16.10
N GLU A 89 0.34 -0.25 14.93
CA GLU A 89 -0.37 -1.50 14.67
C GLU A 89 0.54 -2.74 14.77
N HIS A 90 1.80 -2.61 14.37
CA HIS A 90 2.76 -3.70 14.36
C HIS A 90 4.17 -3.17 14.69
N PRO A 91 5.01 -3.89 15.48
CA PRO A 91 6.32 -3.40 15.92
C PRO A 91 7.32 -3.16 14.78
N ASP A 92 7.16 -3.87 13.67
CA ASP A 92 7.98 -3.64 12.46
C ASP A 92 7.49 -2.45 11.63
N ASN A 93 6.34 -1.83 11.94
CA ASN A 93 5.90 -0.64 11.22
C ASN A 93 6.87 0.50 11.50
N PHE A 94 7.14 1.30 10.49
CA PHE A 94 8.08 2.40 10.61
C PHE A 94 7.63 3.60 9.78
N SER A 95 8.22 4.75 10.06
CA SER A 95 7.96 5.97 9.32
C SER A 95 9.24 6.57 8.76
N ILE A 96 9.09 7.23 7.61
CA ILE A 96 10.16 7.99 6.97
C ILE A 96 9.67 9.42 6.81
N TYR A 97 10.35 10.36 7.45
CA TYR A 97 10.10 11.78 7.26
C TYR A 97 10.90 12.30 6.08
N SER A 98 10.39 13.33 5.41
CA SER A 98 11.04 13.93 4.25
C SER A 98 12.48 14.38 4.52
N LYS A 99 12.74 14.90 5.72
CA LYS A 99 14.06 15.33 6.21
C LYS A 99 15.11 14.21 6.31
N ASP A 100 14.68 12.95 6.44
CA ASP A 100 15.57 11.80 6.60
C ASP A 100 15.98 11.20 5.25
N VAL A 101 15.36 11.67 4.16
CA VAL A 101 15.59 11.18 2.79
C VAL A 101 16.56 12.11 2.05
N THR A 102 17.67 11.56 1.59
CA THR A 102 18.71 12.32 0.88
C THR A 102 18.64 12.18 -0.65
N ASP A 103 18.05 11.09 -1.15
CA ASP A 103 17.84 10.83 -2.58
C ASP A 103 16.54 10.02 -2.72
N ILE A 104 15.71 10.40 -3.68
CA ILE A 104 14.47 9.70 -4.01
C ILE A 104 14.35 9.58 -5.53
N ARG A 105 13.97 8.40 -6.01
CA ARG A 105 13.80 8.12 -7.43
C ARG A 105 12.58 7.27 -7.66
N LEU A 106 11.73 7.70 -8.57
CA LEU A 106 10.55 6.98 -9.00
C LEU A 106 10.75 6.52 -10.45
N ARG A 107 10.64 5.21 -10.69
CA ARG A 107 10.81 4.60 -12.02
C ARG A 107 9.51 3.96 -12.47
N LYS A 108 9.04 4.35 -13.65
CA LYS A 108 7.86 3.76 -14.28
C LYS A 108 8.20 2.36 -14.79
N GLY A 109 7.21 1.48 -14.67
CA GLY A 109 7.25 0.11 -15.12
C GLY A 109 6.92 0.06 -16.61
N THR A 110 7.08 -1.11 -17.21
CA THR A 110 6.80 -1.36 -18.63
C THR A 110 5.60 -2.27 -18.77
N VAL A 111 4.87 -2.13 -19.88
CA VAL A 111 3.70 -2.93 -20.25
C VAL A 111 4.04 -3.69 -21.53
N ARG A 112 3.74 -5.00 -21.62
CA ARG A 112 4.11 -5.80 -22.79
C ARG A 112 3.14 -5.49 -23.91
N GLY A 113 3.67 -5.13 -25.06
CA GLY A 113 3.02 -5.48 -26.31
C GLY A 113 3.03 -7.01 -26.50
N GLY A 114 1.98 -7.72 -26.06
CA GLY A 114 1.60 -9.03 -26.60
C GLY A 114 1.94 -10.28 -25.76
N LYS A 115 0.87 -11.04 -25.46
CA LYS A 115 0.75 -12.49 -25.18
C LYS A 115 2.01 -13.24 -24.69
N THR A 116 2.13 -13.48 -23.38
CA THR A 116 2.38 -14.82 -22.80
C THR A 116 2.45 -14.76 -21.26
N SER A 117 1.56 -15.51 -20.62
CA SER A 117 1.47 -15.69 -19.17
C SER A 117 2.75 -16.27 -18.58
N ARG A 118 3.26 -15.64 -17.51
CA ARG A 118 4.09 -16.31 -16.51
C ARG A 118 3.46 -16.08 -15.14
N ILE A 119 3.22 -17.18 -14.44
CA ILE A 119 2.62 -17.22 -13.12
C ILE A 119 3.64 -16.64 -12.14
N ASN A 120 3.48 -15.35 -11.81
CA ASN A 120 4.05 -14.78 -10.58
C ASN A 120 3.11 -15.13 -9.44
N VAL A 121 3.66 -15.56 -8.30
CA VAL A 121 2.89 -15.91 -7.10
C VAL A 121 2.01 -14.71 -6.70
N LYS A 122 0.72 -14.77 -7.07
CA LYS A 122 -0.32 -13.86 -6.60
C LYS A 122 -0.64 -14.23 -5.15
N ILE A 123 -0.09 -13.50 -4.18
CA ILE A 123 -0.82 -13.33 -2.93
C ILE A 123 -1.98 -12.40 -3.28
N ASN A 124 -3.17 -12.97 -3.51
CA ASN A 124 -4.40 -12.19 -3.76
C ASN A 124 -4.79 -11.47 -2.47
N VAL A 125 -4.20 -10.29 -2.26
CA VAL A 125 -4.63 -9.32 -1.25
C VAL A 125 -5.35 -8.20 -2.00
N GLY A 126 -6.59 -8.47 -2.40
CA GLY A 126 -7.51 -7.47 -2.92
C GLY A 126 -7.23 -6.99 -4.35
N SER A 127 -8.16 -7.29 -5.25
CA SER A 127 -8.22 -6.72 -6.59
C SER A 127 -8.71 -5.27 -6.52
N ASN A 128 -7.81 -4.31 -6.78
CA ASN A 128 -8.09 -3.00 -7.40
C ASN A 128 -7.15 -2.87 -8.59
N GLU A 129 -7.50 -2.04 -9.59
CA GLU A 129 -6.79 -1.82 -10.87
C GLU A 129 -5.27 -2.00 -10.77
N VAL A 130 -4.83 -3.25 -10.85
CA VAL A 130 -3.42 -3.58 -10.97
C VAL A 130 -3.15 -3.22 -12.42
N GLU A 131 -2.36 -2.17 -12.66
CA GLU A 131 -1.86 -1.96 -14.02
C GLU A 131 -1.23 -3.30 -14.43
N ASP A 132 -1.65 -3.86 -15.58
CA ASP A 132 -1.08 -5.09 -16.14
C ASP A 132 0.35 -4.77 -16.64
N LEU A 133 1.24 -4.54 -15.68
CA LEU A 133 2.64 -4.22 -15.87
C LEU A 133 3.43 -5.52 -16.04
N GLU A 134 4.35 -5.52 -17.00
CA GLU A 134 5.40 -6.54 -17.06
C GLU A 134 6.39 -6.40 -15.93
N THR A 135 6.71 -5.15 -15.61
CA THR A 135 7.66 -4.81 -14.56
C THR A 135 6.99 -3.82 -13.62
N PRO A 136 7.02 -4.07 -12.30
CA PRO A 136 6.44 -3.16 -11.33
C PRO A 136 7.10 -1.78 -11.42
N HIS A 137 6.38 -0.74 -11.00
CA HIS A 137 6.99 0.54 -10.68
C HIS A 137 7.96 0.38 -9.52
N GLU A 138 9.01 1.20 -9.50
CA GLU A 138 10.03 1.14 -8.45
C GLU A 138 10.20 2.52 -7.80
N LEU A 139 10.02 2.57 -6.48
CA LEU A 139 10.41 3.68 -5.64
C LEU A 139 11.72 3.30 -4.93
N THR A 140 12.77 4.07 -5.20
CA THR A 140 14.05 3.97 -4.51
C THR A 140 14.23 5.20 -3.63
N MET A 141 14.63 4.99 -2.37
CA MET A 141 14.99 6.08 -1.46
C MET A 141 16.33 5.77 -0.79
N THR A 142 17.09 6.82 -0.50
CA THR A 142 18.24 6.76 0.42
C THR A 142 17.85 7.45 1.72
N VAL A 143 17.76 6.68 2.80
CA VAL A 143 17.30 7.13 4.11
C VAL A 143 18.40 6.86 5.12
N ASN A 144 18.87 7.88 5.84
CA ASN A 144 19.99 7.76 6.79
C ASN A 144 21.22 7.03 6.19
N GLY A 145 21.51 7.26 4.91
CA GLY A 145 22.61 6.62 4.18
C GLY A 145 22.33 5.19 3.70
N GLN A 146 21.15 4.63 3.97
CA GLN A 146 20.75 3.30 3.53
C GLN A 146 19.79 3.36 2.34
N LYS A 147 20.08 2.57 1.30
CA LYS A 147 19.22 2.47 0.12
C LYS A 147 18.10 1.45 0.38
N ILE A 148 16.86 1.88 0.20
CA ILE A 148 15.65 1.06 0.27
C ILE A 148 14.89 1.12 -1.05
N VAL A 149 14.28 0.00 -1.43
CA VAL A 149 13.62 -0.18 -2.72
C VAL A 149 12.25 -0.83 -2.51
N PHE A 150 11.21 -0.16 -3.00
CA PHE A 150 9.83 -0.62 -2.99
C PHE A 150 9.32 -0.79 -4.42
N GLN A 151 8.52 -1.83 -4.64
CA GLN A 151 7.88 -2.11 -5.91
C GLN A 151 6.36 -2.03 -5.78
N PHE A 152 5.66 -1.44 -6.75
CA PHE A 152 4.21 -1.32 -6.74
C PHE A 152 3.61 -1.39 -8.15
N ASN A 153 2.31 -1.72 -8.22
CA ASN A 153 1.57 -1.84 -9.48
C ASN A 153 0.33 -0.92 -9.56
N LYS A 154 0.21 0.03 -8.62
CA LYS A 154 -0.82 1.08 -8.64
C LYS A 154 -0.43 2.16 -9.68
N ASN A 155 -1.41 2.93 -10.14
CA ASN A 155 -1.22 4.00 -11.13
C ASN A 155 0.00 4.89 -10.82
N PHE A 156 0.93 4.97 -11.78
CA PHE A 156 2.19 5.68 -11.59
C PHE A 156 2.02 7.17 -11.29
N GLU A 157 1.13 7.85 -12.03
CA GLU A 157 0.98 9.30 -11.92
C GLU A 157 0.27 9.69 -10.62
N GLU A 158 -0.71 8.90 -10.18
CA GLU A 158 -1.39 9.06 -8.89
C GLU A 158 -0.39 8.96 -7.73
N VAL A 159 0.44 7.92 -7.71
CA VAL A 159 1.47 7.73 -6.67
C VAL A 159 2.53 8.84 -6.74
N LYS A 160 2.95 9.24 -7.95
CA LYS A 160 3.90 10.34 -8.13
C LYS A 160 3.34 11.66 -7.60
N GLN A 161 2.08 11.96 -7.90
CA GLN A 161 1.40 13.17 -7.43
C GLN A 161 1.31 13.18 -5.91
N ALA A 162 0.89 12.07 -5.29
CA ALA A 162 0.84 11.95 -3.84
C ALA A 162 2.21 12.17 -3.18
N LEU A 163 3.26 11.53 -3.71
CA LEU A 163 4.62 11.68 -3.18
C LEU A 163 5.19 13.09 -3.40
N SER A 164 4.76 13.82 -4.43
CA SER A 164 5.25 15.17 -4.74
C SER A 164 4.87 16.20 -3.67
N GLY A 165 3.88 15.88 -2.81
CA GLY A 165 3.58 16.69 -1.63
C GLY A 165 4.66 16.61 -0.54
N LEU A 166 5.41 15.51 -0.48
CA LEU A 166 6.44 15.27 0.54
C LEU A 166 7.87 15.46 0.00
N PHE A 167 8.08 15.15 -1.28
CA PHE A 167 9.40 15.05 -1.88
C PHE A 167 9.48 15.79 -3.20
N LYS A 168 10.68 16.30 -3.51
CA LYS A 168 11.01 16.84 -4.82
C LYS A 168 11.70 15.75 -5.64
N PHE A 169 11.17 15.47 -6.83
CA PHE A 169 11.68 14.48 -7.79
C PHE A 169 12.48 15.14 -8.91
#